data_AF-A0A9N9E3Q1-F1
#
_entry.id   AF-A0A9N9E3Q1-F1
#
_cell.length_a   1.000
_cell.length_b   1.000
_cell.length_c   1.000
_cell.angle_alpha   90.00
_cell.angle_beta   90.00
_cell.angle_gamma   90.00
#
_symmetry.space_group_name_H-M   'P 1'
#
loop_
_entity.id
_entity.type
_entity.pdbx_description
1 polymer ?
#
loop_
_entity_poly.entity_id
_entity_poly.type
_entity_poly.pdbx_seq_one_letter_code
_entity_poly.pdbx_strand_id
1 'polypeptide(L)'
;EIEHKPYNLSNNELKEIGEKMVSMRKDMPLDIGKPPRDISKHHAGFKAVEWRNWIIHYSIPLLIKYLPERYIKGWAFFVKAVKLCLNWTITNENLIEIEENLKKFYHHYESSYYEFEVEQISTCRICYHYLLHVTECIKFLGPCWCYWQFPMERICGMLLPLVKSKIKPYENLANNISLMNCMSHIPYVPDLKHILIEEDNEKKWSSNQ
;
A
#
# COMPACT_ATOMS: atom_id res chain seq x y z
N GLU A 1 -26.86 20.01 -7.15
CA GLU A 1 -25.87 20.24 -6.09
C GLU A 1 -25.52 18.87 -5.50
N ILE A 2 -24.25 18.56 -5.27
CA ILE A 2 -23.90 17.27 -4.67
C ILE A 2 -24.33 17.35 -3.21
N GLU A 3 -25.39 16.63 -2.86
CA GLU A 3 -25.90 16.55 -1.50
C GLU A 3 -24.76 16.11 -0.56
N HIS A 4 -24.49 16.91 0.47
CA HIS A 4 -23.39 16.64 1.39
C HIS A 4 -23.78 15.51 2.34
N LYS A 5 -23.59 14.28 1.88
CA LYS A 5 -23.85 13.07 2.66
C LYS A 5 -22.97 13.03 3.93
N PRO A 6 -23.43 12.41 5.02
CA PRO A 6 -22.75 12.42 6.32
C PRO A 6 -21.41 11.68 6.35
N TYR A 7 -21.08 10.95 5.28
CA TYR A 7 -19.79 10.28 5.11
C TYR A 7 -18.80 11.07 4.23
N ASN A 8 -19.21 12.22 3.69
CA ASN A 8 -18.33 13.08 2.91
C ASN A 8 -17.50 13.94 3.85
N LEU A 9 -16.18 13.83 3.74
CA LEU A 9 -15.26 14.74 4.42
C LEU A 9 -15.16 16.05 3.64
N SER A 10 -15.23 17.17 4.34
CA SER A 10 -14.92 18.48 3.78
C SER A 10 -13.42 18.60 3.46
N ASN A 11 -13.08 19.50 2.54
CA ASN A 11 -11.69 19.77 2.17
C ASN A 11 -10.84 20.21 3.38
N ASN A 12 -11.43 20.92 4.35
CA ASN A 12 -10.73 21.37 5.55
C ASN A 12 -10.44 20.20 6.48
N GLU A 13 -11.39 19.28 6.68
CA GLU A 13 -11.18 18.07 7.49
C GLU A 13 -10.12 17.17 6.87
N LEU A 14 -10.16 16.96 5.56
CA LEU A 14 -9.15 16.18 4.85
C LEU A 14 -7.74 16.80 4.97
N LYS A 15 -7.66 18.14 4.93
CA LYS A 15 -6.40 18.87 5.13
C LYS A 15 -5.87 18.69 6.55
N GLU A 16 -6.72 18.79 7.57
CA GLU A 16 -6.33 18.58 8.97
C GLU A 16 -5.82 17.14 9.20
N ILE A 17 -6.47 16.14 8.59
CA ILE A 17 -6.00 14.75 8.59
C ILE A 17 -4.61 14.67 7.95
N GLY A 18 -4.41 15.31 6.79
CA GLY A 18 -3.14 15.36 6.09
C GLY A 18 -2.00 15.99 6.90
N GLU A 19 -2.29 17.08 7.61
CA GLU A 19 -1.33 17.75 8.49
C GLU A 19 -0.96 16.88 9.70
N LYS A 20 -1.93 16.19 10.31
CA LYS A 20 -1.68 15.19 11.36
C LYS A 20 -0.83 14.02 10.88
N MET A 21 -1.07 13.52 9.68
CA MET A 21 -0.23 12.48 9.09
C MET A 21 1.22 12.93 8.95
N VAL A 22 1.46 14.17 8.53
CA VAL A 22 2.82 14.72 8.39
C VAL A 22 3.49 14.91 9.74
N SER A 23 2.78 15.36 10.78
CA SER A 23 3.38 15.54 12.10
C SER A 23 3.82 14.22 12.74
N MET A 24 3.08 13.13 12.53
CA MET A 24 3.42 11.78 13.01
C MET A 24 4.66 11.15 12.36
N ARG A 25 5.20 11.74 11.28
CA ARG A 25 6.34 11.20 10.52
C ARG A 25 7.57 10.94 11.39
N LYS A 26 7.87 11.83 12.34
CA LYS A 26 9.10 11.75 13.14
C LYS A 26 9.10 10.58 14.11
N ASP A 27 7.91 10.19 14.58
CA ASP A 27 7.74 9.17 15.62
C ASP A 27 7.41 7.79 15.03
N MET A 28 7.42 7.66 13.70
CA MET A 28 7.03 6.43 13.03
C MET A 28 8.14 5.37 13.12
N PRO A 29 7.81 4.15 13.62
CA PRO A 29 8.75 3.04 13.60
C PRO A 29 9.16 2.65 12.18
N LEU A 30 10.44 2.32 12.00
CA LEU A 30 11.01 1.88 10.72
C LEU A 30 10.31 0.62 10.17
N ASP A 31 9.81 -0.24 11.05
CA ASP A 31 9.15 -1.51 10.68
C ASP A 31 7.85 -1.32 9.88
N ILE A 32 7.17 -0.17 10.04
CA ILE A 32 5.96 0.14 9.27
C ILE A 32 6.33 0.58 7.83
N GLY A 33 7.61 0.91 7.60
CA GLY A 33 8.17 1.23 6.31
C GLY A 33 8.15 2.72 6.02
N LYS A 34 7.46 3.13 4.96
CA LYS A 34 7.52 4.52 4.49
C LYS A 34 6.73 5.47 5.39
N PRO A 35 7.32 6.61 5.78
CA PRO A 35 6.60 7.65 6.50
C PRO A 35 5.33 8.13 5.77
N PRO A 36 4.24 8.41 6.51
CA PRO A 36 3.03 8.92 5.92
C PRO A 36 3.28 10.25 5.20
N ARG A 37 2.57 10.44 4.10
CA ARG A 37 2.48 11.69 3.35
C ARG A 37 1.10 12.28 3.54
N ASP A 38 1.00 13.58 3.36
CA ASP A 38 -0.25 14.32 3.38
C ASP A 38 -1.26 13.72 2.38
N ILE A 39 -2.30 13.07 2.88
CA ILE A 39 -3.32 12.41 2.06
C ILE A 39 -4.11 13.42 1.21
N SER A 40 -4.34 14.64 1.70
CA SER A 40 -5.08 15.67 0.98
C SER A 40 -4.38 16.10 -0.31
N LYS A 41 -3.05 16.05 -0.34
CA LYS A 41 -2.23 16.50 -1.48
C LYS A 41 -1.79 15.35 -2.39
N HIS A 42 -1.64 14.15 -1.85
CA HIS A 42 -0.90 13.08 -2.51
C HIS A 42 -1.70 11.79 -2.73
N HIS A 43 -2.98 11.72 -2.35
CA HIS A 43 -3.78 10.48 -2.47
C HIS A 43 -3.74 9.86 -3.89
N ALA A 44 -3.78 10.68 -4.94
CA ALA A 44 -3.72 10.20 -6.32
C ALA A 44 -2.39 9.51 -6.69
N GLY A 45 -1.31 9.82 -5.98
CA GLY A 45 0.03 9.25 -6.17
C GLY A 45 0.48 8.32 -5.05
N PHE A 46 -0.44 7.85 -4.20
CA PHE A 46 -0.13 6.85 -3.18
C PHE A 46 0.13 5.50 -3.83
N LYS A 47 1.24 4.87 -3.44
CA LYS A 47 1.54 3.48 -3.82
C LYS A 47 0.69 2.52 -2.98
N ALA A 48 0.56 1.28 -3.44
CA ALA A 48 -0.17 0.24 -2.71
C ALA A 48 0.26 0.08 -1.24
N VAL A 49 1.56 0.22 -0.95
CA VAL A 49 2.07 0.17 0.44
C VAL A 49 1.55 1.32 1.32
N GLU A 50 1.35 2.49 0.73
CA GLU A 50 0.85 3.67 1.46
C GLU A 50 -0.64 3.53 1.75
N TRP A 51 -1.41 3.01 0.78
CA TRP A 51 -2.82 2.66 1.00
C TRP A 51 -2.98 1.56 2.04
N ARG A 52 -2.12 0.54 2.01
CA ARG A 52 -2.07 -0.50 3.04
C ARG A 52 -1.88 0.12 4.43
N ASN A 53 -0.84 0.95 4.59
CA ASN A 53 -0.53 1.58 5.88
C ASN A 53 -1.65 2.53 6.34
N TRP A 54 -2.25 3.27 5.40
CA TRP A 54 -3.45 4.07 5.65
C TRP A 54 -4.58 3.23 6.24
N ILE A 55 -4.95 2.13 5.58
CA ILE A 55 -6.05 1.27 6.03
C ILE A 55 -5.76 0.73 7.43
N ILE A 56 -4.60 0.11 7.65
CA ILE A 56 -4.36 -0.68 8.88
C ILE A 56 -3.89 0.14 10.09
N HIS A 57 -3.29 1.31 9.90
CA HIS A 57 -2.70 2.09 10.99
C HIS A 57 -3.38 3.44 11.21
N TYR A 58 -3.78 4.13 10.14
CA TYR A 58 -4.13 5.55 10.22
C TYR A 58 -5.62 5.83 10.08
N SER A 59 -6.34 5.04 9.28
CA SER A 59 -7.69 5.35 8.85
C SER A 59 -8.66 5.49 10.03
N ILE A 60 -8.80 4.49 10.90
CA ILE A 60 -9.70 4.57 12.06
C ILE A 60 -9.35 5.73 13.01
N PRO A 61 -8.12 5.82 13.56
CA PRO A 61 -7.83 6.85 14.56
C PRO A 61 -7.92 8.27 14.00
N LEU A 62 -7.67 8.46 12.70
CA LEU A 62 -7.79 9.76 12.07
C LEU A 62 -9.23 10.09 11.66
N LEU A 63 -10.05 9.11 11.27
CA LEU A 63 -11.44 9.34 10.83
C LEU A 63 -12.44 9.43 11.98
N ILE A 64 -12.16 8.83 13.15
CA ILE A 64 -13.12 8.71 14.26
C ILE A 64 -13.68 10.05 14.76
N LYS A 65 -12.93 11.15 14.58
CA LYS A 65 -13.36 12.50 14.98
C LYS A 65 -14.27 13.18 13.97
N TYR A 66 -14.27 12.72 12.72
CA TYR A 66 -14.93 13.40 11.60
C TYR A 66 -16.14 12.63 11.08
N LEU A 67 -16.13 11.30 11.18
CA LEU A 67 -17.21 10.47 10.67
C LEU A 67 -18.13 9.97 11.79
N PRO A 68 -19.45 9.87 11.55
CA PRO A 68 -20.36 9.24 12.48
C PRO A 68 -19.95 7.80 12.81
N GLU A 69 -20.24 7.37 14.05
CA GLU A 69 -19.85 6.06 14.58
C GLU A 69 -20.30 4.89 13.68
N ARG A 70 -21.47 5.01 13.04
CA ARG A 70 -21.98 4.00 12.08
C ARG A 70 -20.98 3.71 10.96
N TYR A 71 -20.38 4.74 10.36
CA TYR A 71 -19.43 4.59 9.25
C TYR A 71 -18.07 4.07 9.73
N ILE A 72 -17.64 4.51 10.91
CA ILE A 72 -16.41 4.00 11.53
C ILE A 72 -16.53 2.52 11.85
N LYS A 73 -17.64 2.06 12.43
CA LYS A 73 -17.90 0.63 12.70
C LYS A 73 -17.90 -0.19 11.42
N GLY A 74 -18.57 0.30 10.38
CA GLY A 74 -18.57 -0.34 9.06
C GLY A 74 -17.18 -0.49 8.48
N TRP A 75 -16.42 0.61 8.43
CA TRP A 75 -15.04 0.62 7.96
C TRP A 75 -14.11 -0.27 8.81
N ALA A 76 -14.35 -0.36 10.12
CA ALA A 76 -13.55 -1.20 11.01
C ALA A 76 -13.60 -2.69 10.65
N PHE A 77 -14.72 -3.20 10.13
CA PHE A 77 -14.79 -4.56 9.61
C PHE A 77 -13.80 -4.77 8.46
N PHE A 78 -13.73 -3.82 7.52
CA PHE A 78 -12.77 -3.89 6.43
C PHE A 78 -11.32 -3.82 6.92
N VAL A 79 -11.01 -2.88 7.81
CA VAL A 79 -9.66 -2.74 8.40
C VAL A 79 -9.23 -4.03 9.09
N LYS A 80 -10.14 -4.66 9.85
CA LYS A 80 -9.89 -5.93 10.55
C LYS A 80 -9.62 -7.06 9.56
N ALA A 81 -10.45 -7.21 8.52
CA ALA A 81 -10.25 -8.21 7.47
C ALA A 81 -8.89 -8.03 6.76
N VAL A 82 -8.55 -6.81 6.34
CA VAL A 82 -7.27 -6.52 5.68
C VAL A 82 -6.10 -6.84 6.59
N LYS A 83 -6.16 -6.51 7.88
CA LYS A 83 -5.11 -6.83 8.84
C LYS A 83 -4.88 -8.35 8.95
N LEU A 84 -5.94 -9.15 8.98
CA LEU A 84 -5.85 -10.61 9.02
C LEU A 84 -5.28 -11.20 7.71
N CYS A 85 -5.70 -10.67 6.55
CA CYS A 85 -5.16 -11.09 5.24
C CYS A 85 -3.66 -10.85 5.08
N LEU A 86 -3.09 -9.91 5.86
CA LEU A 86 -1.67 -9.56 5.82
C LEU A 86 -0.81 -10.44 6.75
N ASN A 87 -1.41 -11.36 7.51
CA ASN A 87 -0.65 -12.27 8.34
C ASN A 87 0.17 -13.25 7.49
N TRP A 88 1.34 -13.64 7.98
CA TRP A 88 2.21 -14.63 7.34
C TRP A 88 1.55 -16.00 7.25
N THR A 89 0.84 -16.39 8.31
CA THR A 89 0.09 -17.65 8.41
C THR A 89 -1.37 -17.33 8.65
N ILE A 90 -2.26 -17.97 7.89
CA ILE A 90 -3.70 -17.80 7.99
C ILE A 90 -4.30 -19.15 8.36
N THR A 91 -4.91 -19.25 9.55
CA THR A 91 -5.62 -20.47 9.98
C THR A 91 -7.05 -20.51 9.43
N ASN A 92 -7.74 -21.64 9.60
CA ASN A 92 -9.15 -21.76 9.21
C ASN A 92 -10.05 -20.81 10.00
N GLU A 93 -9.76 -20.58 11.28
CA GLU A 93 -10.49 -19.62 12.11
C GLU A 93 -10.30 -18.19 11.58
N ASN A 94 -9.07 -17.84 11.18
CA ASN A 94 -8.80 -16.56 10.54
C ASN A 94 -9.56 -16.42 9.22
N LEU A 95 -9.66 -17.48 8.40
CA LEU A 95 -10.43 -17.46 7.15
C LEU A 95 -11.91 -17.18 7.39
N ILE A 96 -12.53 -17.85 8.37
CA ILE A 96 -13.93 -17.62 8.75
C ILE A 96 -14.09 -16.16 9.19
N GLU A 97 -13.17 -15.67 10.03
CA GLU A 97 -13.22 -14.30 10.51
C GLU A 97 -13.04 -13.27 9.40
N ILE A 98 -12.12 -13.48 8.45
CA ILE A 98 -11.96 -12.62 7.27
C ILE A 98 -13.26 -12.59 6.47
N GLU A 99 -13.83 -13.74 6.16
CA GLU A 99 -15.05 -13.86 5.37
C GLU A 99 -16.21 -13.11 6.01
N GLU A 100 -16.42 -13.31 7.31
CA GLU A 100 -17.45 -12.62 8.06
C GLU A 100 -17.26 -11.11 8.08
N ASN A 101 -16.03 -10.63 8.30
CA ASN A 101 -15.74 -9.20 8.34
C ASN A 101 -15.94 -8.56 6.95
N LEU A 102 -15.52 -9.22 5.87
CA LEU A 102 -15.74 -8.72 4.51
C LEU A 102 -17.23 -8.70 4.15
N LYS A 103 -17.99 -9.73 4.53
CA LYS A 103 -19.46 -9.73 4.39
C LYS A 103 -20.11 -8.60 5.20
N LYS A 104 -19.74 -8.42 6.47
CA LYS A 104 -20.26 -7.34 7.33
C LYS A 104 -19.95 -5.96 6.74
N PHE A 105 -18.73 -5.75 6.26
CA PHE A 105 -18.36 -4.52 5.56
C PHE A 105 -19.19 -4.32 4.29
N TYR A 106 -19.34 -5.36 3.46
CA TYR A 106 -20.09 -5.28 2.20
C TYR A 106 -21.57 -4.92 2.43
N HIS A 107 -22.25 -5.58 3.38
CA HIS A 107 -23.63 -5.23 3.75
C HIS A 107 -23.74 -3.81 4.32
N HIS A 108 -22.77 -3.38 5.12
CA HIS A 108 -22.70 -2.00 5.59
C HIS A 108 -22.54 -1.02 4.42
N TYR A 109 -21.70 -1.37 3.44
CA TYR A 109 -21.46 -0.56 2.26
C TYR A 109 -22.74 -0.38 1.44
N GLU A 110 -23.45 -1.47 1.16
CA GLU A 110 -24.72 -1.46 0.44
C GLU A 110 -25.79 -0.64 1.17
N SER A 111 -25.94 -0.82 2.49
CA SER A 111 -26.97 -0.13 3.27
C SER A 111 -26.66 1.33 3.62
N SER A 112 -25.40 1.77 3.53
CA SER A 112 -24.98 3.10 4.03
C SER A 112 -24.44 4.03 2.94
N TYR A 113 -24.03 3.51 1.79
CA TYR A 113 -23.49 4.30 0.68
C TYR A 113 -24.31 4.12 -0.61
N TYR A 114 -24.63 2.87 -0.98
CA TYR A 114 -25.50 2.59 -2.12
C TYR A 114 -26.98 2.88 -1.81
N GLU A 115 -27.42 2.57 -0.58
CA GLU A 115 -28.77 2.82 -0.08
C GLU A 115 -29.88 2.15 -0.91
N PHE A 116 -29.51 1.21 -1.80
CA PHE A 116 -30.40 0.56 -2.77
C PHE A 116 -31.06 1.52 -3.77
N GLU A 117 -30.46 2.70 -3.96
CA GLU A 117 -30.95 3.73 -4.87
C GLU A 117 -30.23 3.68 -6.22
N VAL A 118 -31.00 3.70 -7.31
CA VAL A 118 -30.46 3.62 -8.69
C VAL A 118 -29.50 4.77 -8.98
N GLU A 119 -29.74 5.94 -8.40
CA GLU A 119 -28.89 7.13 -8.53
C GLU A 119 -27.48 6.91 -7.96
N GLN A 120 -27.33 6.00 -6.99
CA GLN A 120 -26.05 5.67 -6.35
C GLN A 120 -25.34 4.49 -7.02
N ILE A 121 -25.79 4.02 -8.18
CA ILE A 121 -25.18 2.86 -8.86
C ILE A 121 -23.68 3.02 -9.14
N SER A 122 -23.20 4.26 -9.27
CA SER A 122 -21.78 4.59 -9.42
C SER A 122 -20.90 4.14 -8.23
N THR A 123 -21.51 3.93 -7.06
CA THR A 123 -20.85 3.41 -5.85
C THR A 123 -20.62 1.89 -5.91
N CYS A 124 -21.38 1.16 -6.73
CA CYS A 124 -21.31 -0.30 -6.89
C CYS A 124 -20.12 -0.72 -7.76
N ARG A 125 -18.90 -0.45 -7.29
CA ARG A 125 -17.67 -0.80 -8.01
C ARG A 125 -17.38 -2.30 -7.89
N ILE A 126 -16.93 -2.90 -8.99
CA ILE A 126 -16.55 -4.31 -9.04
C ILE A 126 -15.48 -4.70 -8.01
N CYS A 127 -14.60 -3.76 -7.63
CA CYS A 127 -13.59 -4.00 -6.60
C CYS A 127 -14.19 -4.36 -5.24
N TYR A 128 -15.37 -3.84 -4.90
CA TYR A 128 -16.06 -4.22 -3.66
C TYR A 128 -16.65 -5.62 -3.74
N HIS A 129 -17.13 -6.03 -4.92
CA HIS A 129 -17.57 -7.41 -5.13
C HIS A 129 -16.41 -8.40 -5.01
N TYR A 130 -15.23 -8.07 -5.55
CA TYR A 130 -14.04 -8.91 -5.43
C TYR A 130 -13.60 -9.18 -3.99
N LEU A 131 -13.96 -8.30 -3.03
CA LEU A 131 -13.70 -8.55 -1.61
C LEU A 131 -14.38 -9.83 -1.13
N LEU A 132 -15.54 -10.18 -1.66
CA LEU A 132 -16.27 -11.39 -1.26
C LEU A 132 -15.58 -12.69 -1.67
N HIS A 133 -14.61 -12.62 -2.59
CA HIS A 133 -13.87 -13.78 -3.11
C HIS A 133 -12.46 -13.92 -2.51
N VAL A 134 -12.08 -13.02 -1.59
CA VAL A 134 -10.71 -13.00 -1.04
C VAL A 134 -10.40 -14.29 -0.27
N THR A 135 -11.36 -14.83 0.47
CA THR A 135 -11.13 -16.06 1.26
C THR A 135 -11.04 -17.29 0.37
N GLU A 136 -11.81 -17.37 -0.71
CA GLU A 136 -11.67 -18.37 -1.77
C GLU A 136 -10.28 -18.27 -2.41
N CYS A 137 -9.83 -17.07 -2.79
CA CYS A 137 -8.50 -16.87 -3.31
C CYS A 137 -7.42 -17.35 -2.34
N ILE A 138 -7.56 -17.07 -1.04
CA ILE A 138 -6.61 -17.56 -0.03
C ILE A 138 -6.64 -19.09 0.08
N LYS A 139 -7.81 -19.73 0.00
CA LYS A 139 -7.96 -21.19 0.03
C LYS A 139 -7.29 -21.85 -1.20
N PHE A 140 -7.42 -21.26 -2.38
CA PHE A 140 -6.90 -21.83 -3.62
C PHE A 140 -5.42 -21.50 -3.89
N LEU A 141 -4.98 -20.29 -3.56
CA LEU A 141 -3.66 -19.76 -3.92
C LEU A 141 -2.69 -19.65 -2.72
N GLY A 142 -3.18 -19.92 -1.51
CA GLY A 142 -2.45 -19.70 -0.26
C GLY A 142 -2.57 -18.26 0.25
N PRO A 143 -1.83 -17.88 1.30
CA PRO A 143 -1.87 -16.52 1.86
C PRO A 143 -1.62 -15.41 0.83
N CYS A 144 -2.18 -14.21 1.06
CA CYS A 144 -2.11 -13.10 0.09
C CYS A 144 -0.67 -12.74 -0.34
N TRP A 145 0.31 -12.91 0.55
CA TRP A 145 1.70 -12.60 0.24
C TRP A 145 2.32 -13.54 -0.82
N CYS A 146 1.70 -14.69 -1.11
CA CYS A 146 2.14 -15.62 -2.14
C CYS A 146 1.82 -15.13 -3.56
N TYR A 147 0.75 -14.36 -3.75
CA TYR A 147 0.23 -14.00 -5.08
C TYR A 147 -0.03 -12.50 -5.27
N TRP A 148 0.18 -11.67 -4.25
CA TRP A 148 0.08 -10.21 -4.40
C TRP A 148 1.08 -9.65 -5.43
N GLN A 149 0.74 -8.51 -6.04
CA GLN A 149 1.52 -7.95 -7.14
C GLN A 149 2.77 -7.17 -6.70
N PHE A 150 2.98 -6.96 -5.38
CA PHE A 150 4.09 -6.15 -4.85
C PHE A 150 5.49 -6.58 -5.38
N PRO A 151 5.84 -7.89 -5.43
CA PRO A 151 7.13 -8.31 -5.98
C PRO A 151 7.22 -8.05 -7.49
N MET A 152 6.14 -8.30 -8.24
CA MET A 152 6.10 -8.09 -9.68
C MET A 152 6.23 -6.60 -10.04
N GLU A 153 5.52 -5.71 -9.35
CA GLU A 153 5.64 -4.26 -9.54
C GLU A 153 7.06 -3.77 -9.23
N ARG A 154 7.70 -4.31 -8.17
CA ARG A 154 9.08 -3.98 -7.85
C ARG A 154 10.03 -4.39 -8.97
N ILE A 155 9.88 -5.60 -9.49
CA ILE A 155 10.69 -6.10 -10.61
C ILE A 155 10.47 -5.23 -11.85
N CYS A 156 9.23 -4.95 -12.22
CA CYS A 156 8.92 -4.04 -13.34
C CYS A 156 9.55 -2.67 -13.15
N GLY A 157 9.47 -2.10 -11.94
CA GLY A 157 10.10 -0.82 -11.61
C GLY A 157 11.63 -0.83 -11.71
N MET A 158 12.27 -1.97 -11.50
CA MET A 158 13.72 -2.15 -11.69
C MET A 158 14.09 -2.36 -13.16
N LEU A 159 13.28 -3.12 -13.91
CA LEU A 159 13.60 -3.52 -15.29
C LEU A 159 13.24 -2.45 -16.32
N LEU A 160 12.10 -1.76 -16.17
CA LEU A 160 11.64 -0.77 -17.16
C LEU A 160 12.67 0.34 -17.43
N PRO A 161 13.36 0.92 -16.43
CA PRO A 161 14.39 1.93 -16.67
C PRO A 161 15.62 1.42 -17.44
N LEU A 162 15.85 0.10 -17.46
CA LEU A 162 16.95 -0.52 -18.20
C LEU A 162 16.63 -0.64 -19.70
N VAL A 163 15.37 -0.53 -20.11
CA VAL A 163 14.99 -0.58 -21.52
C VAL A 163 15.19 0.79 -22.16
N LYS A 164 16.39 1.03 -22.68
CA LYS A 164 16.78 2.30 -23.35
C LYS A 164 16.57 2.25 -24.85
N SER A 165 16.66 1.07 -25.47
CA SER A 165 16.48 0.88 -26.91
C SER A 165 15.03 0.64 -27.27
N LYS A 166 14.52 1.38 -28.27
CA LYS A 166 13.19 1.17 -28.86
C LYS A 166 13.19 0.17 -30.03
N ILE A 167 14.35 -0.10 -30.63
CA ILE A 167 14.49 -0.98 -31.81
C ILE A 167 14.63 -2.44 -31.36
N LYS A 168 15.49 -2.67 -30.35
CA LYS A 168 15.77 -4.00 -29.81
C LYS A 168 15.67 -4.02 -28.29
N PRO A 169 14.46 -3.89 -27.72
CA PRO A 169 14.26 -3.70 -26.29
C PRO A 169 14.75 -4.90 -25.47
N TYR A 170 14.51 -6.13 -25.94
CA TYR A 170 14.87 -7.35 -25.21
C TYR A 170 16.39 -7.59 -25.17
N GLU A 171 17.09 -7.44 -26.30
CA GLU A 171 18.56 -7.53 -26.32
C GLU A 171 19.20 -6.44 -25.44
N ASN A 172 18.66 -5.22 -25.50
CA ASN A 172 19.15 -4.12 -24.67
C ASN A 172 18.92 -4.36 -23.17
N LEU A 173 17.74 -4.86 -22.80
CA LEU A 173 17.42 -5.22 -21.43
C LEU A 173 18.37 -6.32 -20.91
N ALA A 174 18.55 -7.39 -21.69
CA ALA A 174 19.44 -8.49 -21.33
C ALA A 174 20.88 -8.01 -21.10
N ASN A 175 21.42 -7.21 -22.04
CA ASN A 175 22.76 -6.64 -21.91
C ASN A 175 22.91 -5.75 -20.68
N ASN A 176 21.90 -4.91 -20.38
CA ASN A 176 21.92 -4.03 -19.22
C ASN A 176 21.82 -4.81 -17.90
N ILE A 177 21.03 -5.89 -17.84
CA ILE A 177 20.99 -6.80 -16.69
C ILE A 177 22.36 -7.47 -16.49
N SER A 178 22.95 -8.00 -17.57
CA SER A 178 24.29 -8.60 -17.51
C SER A 178 25.34 -7.60 -17.02
N LEU A 179 25.33 -6.38 -17.54
CA LEU A 179 26.24 -5.32 -17.11
C LEU A 179 26.02 -4.97 -15.62
N MET A 180 24.77 -4.80 -15.19
CA MET A 180 24.44 -4.50 -13.80
C MET A 180 24.93 -5.61 -12.85
N ASN A 181 24.76 -6.87 -13.23
CA ASN A 181 25.28 -8.02 -12.47
C ASN A 181 26.81 -8.03 -12.46
N CYS A 182 27.48 -7.80 -13.59
CA CYS A 182 28.94 -7.69 -13.60
C CYS A 182 29.41 -6.59 -12.64
N MET A 183 28.80 -5.40 -12.68
CA MET A 183 29.14 -4.29 -11.80
C MET A 183 28.91 -4.61 -10.32
N SER A 184 27.85 -5.34 -9.96
CA SER A 184 27.59 -5.73 -8.56
C SER A 184 28.59 -6.76 -8.03
N HIS A 185 29.23 -7.54 -8.90
CA HIS A 185 30.26 -8.52 -8.53
C HIS A 185 31.67 -7.93 -8.42
N ILE A 186 31.96 -6.77 -9.03
CA ILE A 186 33.31 -6.15 -9.01
C ILE A 186 33.91 -6.03 -7.59
N PRO A 187 33.17 -5.60 -6.54
CA PRO A 187 33.73 -5.48 -5.19
C PRO A 187 34.25 -6.80 -4.60
N TYR A 188 33.78 -7.94 -5.12
CA TYR A 188 34.15 -9.28 -4.66
C TYR A 188 35.30 -9.89 -5.48
N VAL A 189 35.76 -9.22 -6.54
CA VAL A 189 36.92 -9.63 -7.34
C VAL A 189 38.15 -8.90 -6.81
N PRO A 190 39.11 -9.59 -6.16
CA PRO A 190 40.27 -8.96 -5.51
C PRO A 190 41.04 -8.01 -6.44
N ASP A 191 41.23 -8.42 -7.69
CA ASP A 191 42.01 -7.69 -8.68
C ASP A 191 41.30 -6.42 -9.19
N LEU A 192 39.98 -6.31 -9.04
CA LEU A 192 39.18 -5.18 -9.55
C LEU A 192 38.59 -4.32 -8.44
N LYS A 193 38.80 -4.70 -7.17
CA LYS A 193 38.27 -3.99 -5.99
C LYS A 193 38.68 -2.52 -5.93
N HIS A 194 39.90 -2.21 -6.37
CA HIS A 194 40.46 -0.87 -6.38
C HIS A 194 39.86 0.07 -7.43
N ILE A 195 39.09 -0.45 -8.41
CA ILE A 195 38.51 0.34 -9.50
C ILE A 195 37.25 1.10 -9.06
N LEU A 196 36.52 0.58 -8.06
CA LEU A 196 35.26 1.16 -7.59
C LEU A 196 35.34 1.80 -6.20
N ILE A 197 36.31 1.38 -5.37
CA ILE A 197 36.52 1.93 -4.05
C ILE A 197 37.63 2.97 -4.21
N GLU A 198 37.26 4.25 -4.34
CA GLU A 198 38.16 5.31 -3.90
C GLU A 198 38.50 5.00 -2.44
N GLU A 199 39.80 4.88 -2.14
CA GLU A 199 40.28 4.62 -0.78
C GLU A 199 39.53 5.52 0.22
N ASP A 200 38.96 4.90 1.25
CA ASP A 200 38.14 5.55 2.27
C ASP A 200 38.82 6.83 2.81
N ASN A 201 38.45 7.98 2.28
CA ASN A 201 38.58 9.22 3.03
C ASN A 201 37.59 9.10 4.18
N GLU A 202 38.09 8.76 5.38
CA GLU A 202 37.32 8.67 6.61
C GLU A 202 36.27 9.79 6.66
N LYS A 203 34.98 9.42 6.53
CA LYS A 203 33.89 10.36 6.75
C LYS A 203 33.94 10.80 8.21
N LYS A 204 34.55 11.97 8.46
CA LYS A 204 34.45 12.69 9.73
C LYS A 204 32.99 13.09 9.94
N TRP A 205 32.26 12.28 10.70
CA TRP A 205 30.96 12.68 11.22
C TRP A 205 31.17 13.85 12.17
N SER A 206 30.52 14.99 11.91
CA SER A 206 30.55 16.11 12.84
C SER A 206 29.85 15.69 14.13
N SER A 207 30.62 15.61 15.22
CA SER A 207 30.12 15.39 16.58
C SER A 207 29.41 16.64 17.10
N ASN A 208 28.23 16.95 16.56
CA ASN A 208 27.30 17.89 17.17
C ASN A 208 25.98 17.17 17.49
N GLN A 209 25.74 17.10 18.79
CA GLN A 209 24.55 16.61 19.51
C GLN A 209 23.25 17.28 19.04
#